data_AF-A0A6N4XPF5-F1
#
_entry.id   AF-A0A6N4XPF5-F1
#
_cell.length_a   1.000
_cell.length_b   1.000
_cell.length_c   1.000
_cell.angle_alpha   90.00
_cell.angle_beta   90.00
_cell.angle_gamma   90.00
#
_symmetry.space_group_name_H-M   'P 1'
#
loop_
_entity.id
_entity.type
_entity.pdbx_description
1 polymer ?
#
loop_
_entity_poly.entity_id
_entity_poly.type
_entity_poly.pdbx_seq_one_letter_code
_entity_poly.pdbx_strand_id
1 'polypeptide(L)'
;MEIEQIYEASKPKVIFADAVSASKTSILIGELAKILKQNGVEMGQNRFFEWLRHNNFLISRKGTDFNMPSQKSMELGLFEIKETSITHSDGHISINKTAKVTGKGQQYFINNFSYQHN
;
A
#
# COMPACT_ATOMS: atom_id res chain seq x y z
N MET A 1 29.80 -21.11 -8.86
CA MET A 1 29.13 -20.26 -9.86
C MET A 1 27.67 -20.67 -9.92
N GLU A 2 26.85 -20.22 -8.97
CA GLU A 2 25.40 -20.49 -8.96
C GLU A 2 24.57 -19.28 -8.46
N ILE A 3 25.23 -18.16 -8.13
CA ILE A 3 24.56 -16.96 -7.62
C ILE A 3 24.10 -16.04 -8.78
N GLU A 4 24.77 -16.07 -9.94
CA GLU A 4 24.48 -15.16 -11.07
C GLU A 4 23.15 -15.46 -11.81
N GLN A 5 22.69 -16.72 -11.87
CA GLN A 5 21.55 -17.09 -12.72
C GLN A 5 20.17 -16.64 -12.19
N ILE A 6 20.07 -16.30 -10.90
CA ILE A 6 18.82 -15.83 -10.29
C ILE A 6 18.51 -14.37 -10.69
N TYR A 7 19.51 -13.60 -11.15
CA TYR A 7 19.36 -12.17 -11.42
C TYR A 7 18.78 -11.85 -12.82
N GLU A 8 19.00 -12.71 -13.82
CA GLU A 8 18.59 -12.41 -15.20
C GLU A 8 17.08 -12.56 -15.46
N ALA A 9 16.40 -13.49 -14.77
CA ALA A 9 14.95 -13.66 -14.86
C ALA A 9 14.15 -12.67 -13.97
N SER A 10 14.82 -12.02 -13.01
CA SER A 10 14.23 -11.05 -12.09
C SER A 10 14.36 -9.59 -12.56
N LYS A 11 15.13 -9.33 -13.63
CA LYS A 11 15.36 -7.98 -14.17
C LYS A 11 14.10 -7.15 -14.45
N PRO A 12 13.01 -7.65 -15.07
CA PRO A 12 11.82 -6.83 -15.29
C PRO A 12 11.08 -6.48 -13.99
N LYS A 13 11.10 -7.40 -13.01
CA LYS A 13 10.38 -7.26 -11.73
C LYS A 13 11.09 -6.29 -10.77
N VAL A 14 12.43 -6.29 -10.75
CA VAL A 14 13.24 -5.42 -9.86
C VAL A 14 13.23 -3.96 -10.32
N ILE A 15 13.28 -3.71 -11.64
CA ILE A 15 13.32 -2.35 -12.21
C ILE A 15 12.05 -1.54 -11.86
N PHE A 16 10.91 -2.20 -11.65
CA PHE A 16 9.65 -1.49 -11.37
C PHE A 16 9.46 -1.12 -9.89
N ALA A 17 9.97 -1.92 -8.95
CA ALA A 17 10.00 -1.54 -7.54
C ALA A 17 10.79 -0.24 -7.34
N ASP A 18 11.87 -0.07 -8.10
CA ASP A 18 12.68 1.16 -8.14
C ASP A 18 11.94 2.33 -8.83
N ALA A 19 11.16 2.07 -9.87
CA ALA A 19 10.35 3.10 -10.56
C ALA A 19 9.20 3.63 -9.70
N VAL A 20 8.50 2.76 -8.95
CA VAL A 20 7.44 3.18 -8.02
C VAL A 20 8.02 3.88 -6.79
N SER A 21 9.16 3.39 -6.30
CA SER A 21 9.98 4.01 -5.24
C SER A 21 10.37 5.47 -5.54
N ALA A 22 10.67 5.79 -6.80
CA ALA A 22 11.11 7.13 -7.20
C ALA A 22 10.03 8.21 -6.98
N SER A 23 8.75 7.82 -6.88
CA SER A 23 7.68 8.70 -6.43
C SER A 23 7.82 8.95 -4.92
N LYS A 24 8.40 10.10 -4.54
CA LYS A 24 8.43 10.60 -3.15
C LYS A 24 7.03 10.84 -2.55
N THR A 25 5.97 10.66 -3.33
CA THR A 25 4.59 10.93 -2.93
C THR A 25 3.86 9.68 -2.45
N SER A 26 3.03 9.87 -1.42
CA SER A 26 2.14 8.83 -0.93
C SER A 26 0.89 8.68 -1.78
N ILE A 27 0.60 7.44 -2.12
CA ILE A 27 -0.50 7.08 -3.01
C ILE A 27 -1.63 6.42 -2.23
N LEU A 28 -2.83 6.38 -2.83
CA LEU A 28 -3.95 5.68 -2.20
C LEU A 28 -3.73 4.17 -2.26
N ILE A 29 -4.26 3.44 -1.27
CA ILE A 29 -4.21 1.97 -1.24
C ILE A 29 -4.83 1.36 -2.51
N GLY A 30 -5.95 1.93 -2.99
CA GLY A 30 -6.58 1.49 -4.24
C GLY A 30 -5.73 1.77 -5.50
N GLU A 31 -4.89 2.80 -5.46
CA GLU A 31 -3.95 3.11 -6.54
C GLU A 31 -2.81 2.08 -6.57
N LEU A 32 -2.25 1.75 -5.40
CA LEU A 32 -1.28 0.66 -5.29
C LEU A 32 -1.86 -0.68 -5.77
N ALA A 33 -3.14 -0.98 -5.48
CA ALA A 33 -3.78 -2.19 -5.98
C ALA A 33 -3.82 -2.24 -7.53
N LYS A 34 -4.09 -1.12 -8.20
CA LYS A 34 -4.06 -1.03 -9.67
C LYS A 34 -2.65 -1.28 -10.20
N ILE A 35 -1.65 -0.70 -9.55
CA ILE A 35 -0.23 -0.91 -9.88
C ILE A 35 0.12 -2.39 -9.72
N LEU A 36 -0.23 -3.04 -8.61
CA LEU A 36 0.00 -4.47 -8.40
C LEU A 36 -0.65 -5.32 -9.50
N LYS A 37 -1.88 -4.97 -9.92
CA LYS A 37 -2.57 -5.62 -11.02
C LYS A 37 -1.85 -5.48 -12.36
N GLN A 38 -1.35 -4.29 -12.67
CA GLN A 38 -0.55 -4.05 -13.88
C GLN A 38 0.75 -4.86 -13.88
N ASN A 39 1.25 -5.23 -12.69
CA ASN A 39 2.44 -6.07 -12.52
C ASN A 39 2.14 -7.57 -12.45
N GLY A 40 0.94 -7.99 -12.86
CA GLY A 40 0.59 -9.41 -12.97
C GLY A 40 0.12 -10.08 -11.68
N VAL A 41 -0.01 -9.34 -10.57
CA VAL A 41 -0.67 -9.84 -9.36
C VAL A 41 -2.17 -9.71 -9.58
N GLU A 42 -2.96 -10.79 -9.49
CA GLU A 42 -4.43 -10.70 -9.62
C GLU A 42 -5.11 -10.02 -8.41
N MET A 43 -4.72 -8.78 -8.10
CA MET A 43 -5.16 -8.02 -6.94
C MET A 43 -6.06 -6.85 -7.37
N GLY A 44 -7.33 -6.91 -6.97
CA GLY A 44 -8.25 -5.77 -7.07
C GLY A 44 -8.17 -4.90 -5.83
N GLN A 45 -8.71 -3.67 -5.89
CA GLN A 45 -8.77 -2.76 -4.74
C GLN A 45 -9.40 -3.42 -3.50
N ASN A 46 -10.59 -4.02 -3.63
CA ASN A 46 -11.29 -4.63 -2.50
C ASN A 46 -10.50 -5.81 -1.90
N ARG A 47 -9.95 -6.69 -2.76
CA ARG A 47 -9.08 -7.80 -2.35
C ARG A 47 -7.83 -7.30 -1.62
N PHE A 48 -7.26 -6.18 -2.05
CA PHE A 48 -6.09 -5.62 -1.38
C PHE A 48 -6.43 -5.06 0.00
N PHE A 49 -7.54 -4.34 0.14
CA PHE A 49 -8.02 -3.90 1.45
C PHE A 49 -8.31 -5.09 2.39
N GLU A 50 -8.93 -6.15 1.88
CA GLU A 50 -9.15 -7.38 2.64
C GLU A 50 -7.84 -8.03 3.08
N TRP A 51 -6.88 -8.19 2.16
CA TRP A 51 -5.57 -8.75 2.46
C TRP A 51 -4.84 -7.93 3.53
N LEU A 52 -4.85 -6.60 3.41
CA LEU A 52 -4.24 -5.72 4.40
C LEU A 52 -4.89 -5.83 5.79
N ARG A 53 -6.22 -5.98 5.86
CA ARG A 53 -6.94 -6.21 7.12
C ARG A 53 -6.63 -7.58 7.72
N HIS A 54 -6.62 -8.64 6.91
CA HIS A 54 -6.31 -10.00 7.36
C HIS A 54 -4.88 -10.11 7.87
N ASN A 55 -3.94 -9.38 7.28
CA ASN A 55 -2.53 -9.35 7.69
C ASN A 55 -2.22 -8.30 8.78
N ASN A 56 -3.24 -7.70 9.40
CA ASN A 56 -3.12 -6.68 10.44
C ASN A 56 -2.33 -5.42 10.03
N PHE A 57 -2.24 -5.12 8.73
CA PHE A 57 -1.72 -3.85 8.25
C PHE A 57 -2.73 -2.72 8.44
N LEU A 58 -4.01 -3.03 8.23
CA LEU A 58 -5.13 -2.15 8.51
C LEU A 58 -6.02 -2.74 9.61
N ILE A 59 -6.69 -1.87 10.33
CA ILE A 59 -7.66 -2.25 11.36
C ILE A 59 -8.91 -2.81 10.69
N SER A 60 -9.29 -4.03 11.10
CA SER A 60 -10.48 -4.76 10.62
C SER A 60 -11.74 -4.52 11.46
N ARG A 61 -11.57 -3.97 12.68
CA ARG A 61 -12.67 -3.62 13.57
C ARG A 61 -13.58 -2.59 12.90
N LYS A 62 -14.85 -2.94 12.73
CA LYS A 62 -15.87 -2.01 12.22
C LYS A 62 -16.00 -0.83 13.19
N GLY A 63 -15.91 0.39 12.67
CA GLY A 63 -15.92 1.62 13.45
C GLY A 63 -15.17 2.74 12.74
N THR A 64 -14.84 3.79 13.48
CA THR A 64 -14.10 4.96 12.98
C THR A 64 -12.72 4.63 12.45
N ASP A 65 -12.11 3.56 12.97
CA ASP A 65 -10.75 3.16 12.62
C ASP A 65 -10.70 2.14 11.47
N PHE A 66 -11.84 1.77 10.90
CA PHE A 66 -11.87 0.77 9.83
C PHE A 66 -11.05 1.26 8.63
N ASN A 67 -10.15 0.41 8.13
CA ASN A 67 -9.15 0.75 7.10
C ASN A 67 -8.09 1.78 7.52
N MET A 68 -7.99 2.12 8.80
CA MET A 68 -6.84 2.88 9.31
C MET A 68 -5.64 1.96 9.54
N PRO A 69 -4.41 2.45 9.32
CA PRO A 69 -3.22 1.66 9.55
C PRO A 69 -3.09 1.26 11.02
N SER A 70 -2.69 0.02 11.26
CA SER A 70 -2.39 -0.44 12.62
C SER A 70 -1.15 0.29 13.18
N GLN A 71 -1.04 0.33 14.51
CA GLN A 71 0.12 0.93 15.19
C GLN A 71 1.45 0.36 14.65
N LYS A 72 1.53 -0.97 14.49
CA LYS A 72 2.67 -1.65 13.89
C LYS A 72 3.01 -1.15 12.48
N SER A 73 1.99 -0.90 11.65
CA SER A 73 2.21 -0.47 10.26
C SER A 73 2.64 0.99 10.16
N MET A 74 2.20 1.82 11.11
CA MET A 74 2.66 3.19 11.29
C MET A 74 4.12 3.23 11.75
N GLU A 75 4.50 2.39 12.73
CA GLU A 75 5.88 2.28 13.22
C GLU A 75 6.85 1.76 12.14
N LEU A 76 6.38 0.85 11.29
CA LEU A 76 7.14 0.41 10.11
C LEU A 76 7.24 1.49 9.02
N GLY A 77 6.46 2.57 9.12
CA GLY A 77 6.44 3.66 8.14
C GLY A 77 5.85 3.27 6.79
N LEU A 78 4.97 2.26 6.76
CA LEU A 78 4.36 1.75 5.51
C LEU A 78 3.20 2.63 5.05
N PHE A 79 2.56 3.33 5.99
CA PHE A 79 1.40 4.17 5.72
C PHE A 79 1.55 5.54 6.36
N GLU A 80 0.79 6.48 5.83
CA GLU A 80 0.54 7.78 6.43
C GLU A 80 -0.97 8.07 6.43
N ILE A 81 -1.39 8.95 7.33
CA ILE A 81 -2.78 9.38 7.43
C ILE A 81 -2.87 10.80 6.88
N LYS A 82 -3.66 10.98 5.84
CA LYS A 82 -4.05 12.31 5.36
C LYS A 82 -5.36 12.70 6.03
N GLU A 83 -5.33 13.79 6.78
CA GLU A 83 -6.54 14.41 7.34
C GLU A 83 -7.06 15.49 6.38
N THR A 84 -8.36 15.53 6.16
CA THR A 84 -9.02 16.55 5.33
C THR A 84 -10.18 17.14 6.12
N SER A 85 -10.10 18.44 6.38
CA SER A 85 -11.17 19.20 7.01
C SER A 85 -12.25 19.52 5.98
N ILE A 86 -13.50 19.16 6.31
CA ILE A 86 -14.68 19.45 5.50
C ILE A 86 -15.55 20.41 6.32
N THR A 87 -15.73 21.62 5.82
CA THR A 87 -16.62 22.62 6.40
C THR A 87 -18.01 22.45 5.80
N HIS A 88 -19.02 22.28 6.65
CA HIS A 88 -20.41 22.15 6.23
C HIS A 88 -21.14 23.50 6.29
N SER A 89 -22.24 23.60 5.56
CA SER A 89 -23.02 24.85 5.39
C SER A 89 -23.66 25.37 6.68
N ASP A 90 -23.79 24.52 7.70
CA ASP A 90 -24.31 24.82 9.04
C ASP A 90 -23.19 25.18 10.06
N GLY A 91 -21.93 25.26 9.61
CA GLY A 91 -20.80 25.72 10.40
C GLY A 91 -20.03 24.65 11.16
N HIS A 92 -20.44 23.37 11.12
CA HIS A 92 -19.64 22.30 11.71
C HIS A 92 -18.47 21.89 10.80
N ILE A 93 -17.37 21.45 11.41
CA ILE A 93 -16.18 20.95 10.72
C ILE A 93 -16.07 19.45 11.01
N SER A 94 -16.08 18.63 9.96
CA SER A 94 -15.74 17.21 10.08
C SER A 94 -14.32 16.95 9.56
N ILE A 95 -13.61 16.01 10.21
CA ILE A 95 -12.27 15.59 9.79
C ILE A 95 -12.39 14.21 9.17
N ASN A 96 -12.08 14.11 7.87
CA ASN A 96 -11.96 12.83 7.20
C ASN A 96 -10.51 12.36 7.24
N LYS A 97 -10.29 11.08 7.58
CA LYS A 97 -8.96 10.47 7.64
C LYS A 97 -8.84 9.43 6.54
N THR A 98 -7.79 9.52 5.74
CA THR A 98 -7.53 8.57 4.66
C THR A 98 -6.14 7.98 4.80
N ALA A 99 -6.07 6.65 4.85
CA ALA A 99 -4.81 5.92 4.84
C ALA A 99 -4.19 5.94 3.43
N LYS A 100 -2.92 6.31 3.35
CA LYS A 100 -2.11 6.31 2.14
C LYS A 100 -0.87 5.45 2.34
N VAL A 101 -0.35 4.91 1.25
CA VAL A 101 0.87 4.09 1.26
C VAL A 101 2.08 4.98 0.94
N THR A 102 3.06 4.99 1.84
CA THR A 102 4.31 5.74 1.65
C THR A 102 5.16 5.07 0.55
N GLY A 103 6.20 5.74 0.04
CA GLY A 103 7.14 5.11 -0.89
C GLY A 103 7.77 3.83 -0.33
N LYS A 104 8.05 3.81 0.98
CA LYS A 104 8.52 2.62 1.71
C LYS A 104 7.47 1.50 1.72
N GLY A 105 6.22 1.84 1.99
CA GLY A 105 5.11 0.88 1.94
C GLY A 105 4.90 0.30 0.54
N GLN A 106 5.03 1.13 -0.50
CA GLN A 106 4.91 0.69 -1.89
C GLN A 106 5.97 -0.38 -2.22
N GLN A 107 7.24 -0.12 -1.91
CA GLN A 107 8.31 -1.11 -2.07
C GLN A 107 8.03 -2.39 -1.28
N TYR A 108 7.62 -2.25 -0.01
CA TYR A 108 7.36 -3.38 0.86
C TYR A 108 6.29 -4.32 0.28
N PHE A 109 5.15 -3.78 -0.16
CA PHE A 109 4.07 -4.60 -0.71
C PHE A 109 4.42 -5.15 -2.10
N ILE A 110 5.05 -4.36 -2.98
CA ILE A 110 5.49 -4.84 -4.30
C ILE A 110 6.46 -6.02 -4.16
N ASN A 111 7.45 -5.91 -3.27
CA ASN A 111 8.41 -6.98 -3.01
C ASN A 111 7.69 -8.22 -2.45
N ASN A 112 6.81 -8.03 -1.46
CA ASN A 112 6.07 -9.14 -0.85
C ASN A 112 5.24 -9.93 -1.86
N PHE A 113 4.55 -9.26 -2.79
CA PHE A 113 3.76 -9.94 -3.83
C PHE A 113 4.63 -10.49 -4.97
N SER A 114 5.81 -9.92 -5.21
CA SER A 114 6.75 -10.44 -6.22
C SER A 114 7.33 -11.81 -5.84
N TYR A 115 7.56 -12.05 -4.53
CA TYR A 115 8.06 -13.33 -4.02
C TYR A 115 6.99 -14.44 -3.96
N GLN A 116 5.69 -14.09 -3.91
CA GLN A 116 4.58 -15.06 -3.82
C GLN A 116 4.14 -15.63 -5.19
N HIS A 117 4.80 -15.23 -6.28
CA HIS A 117 4.51 -15.67 -7.66
C HIS A 117 5.74 -16.32 -8.33
N ASN A 118 6.60 -16.94 -7.53
CA ASN A 118 7.71 -17.80 -8.00
C ASN A 118 7.48 -19.24 -7.57
#